data_AF-A0A914QZ02-F1
#
_entry.id   AF-A0A914QZ02-F1
#
_cell.length_a   1.000
_cell.length_b   1.000
_cell.length_c   1.000
_cell.angle_alpha   90.00
_cell.angle_beta   90.00
_cell.angle_gamma   90.00
#
_symmetry.space_group_name_H-M   'P 1'
#
loop_
_entity.id
_entity.type
_entity.pdbx_description
1 polymer ?
#
loop_
_entity_poly.entity_id
_entity_poly.type
_entity_poly.pdbx_seq_one_letter_code
_entity_poly.pdbx_strand_id
1 'polypeptide(L)'
;MPNIKSILFAQKQKLFSISRRSFQTDLLPEGAKAYINGKWMDSIGGTTFEVKNPYSKEVITEIANCDQSDAQIAVQAAREAFYKWGFETTGKERGAILNKWCQILTQKEAQLGELLTLEQGKALGEAKGEIQYSASSSIK
;
A
#
# COMPACT_ATOMS: atom_id res chain seq x y z
N MET A 1 -40.64 -24.51 -1.95
CA MET A 1 -39.88 -24.30 -3.21
C MET A 1 -39.37 -22.86 -3.23
N PRO A 2 -38.06 -22.60 -3.43
CA PRO A 2 -37.54 -21.23 -3.48
C PRO A 2 -38.09 -20.47 -4.70
N ASN A 3 -38.40 -19.18 -4.52
CA ASN A 3 -39.00 -18.31 -5.54
C ASN A 3 -37.94 -17.86 -6.57
N ILE A 4 -38.31 -17.77 -7.84
CA ILE A 4 -37.46 -17.31 -8.95
C ILE A 4 -36.73 -15.97 -8.62
N LYS A 5 -37.37 -15.05 -7.89
CA LYS A 5 -36.72 -13.80 -7.42
C LYS A 5 -35.58 -14.04 -6.44
N SER A 6 -35.71 -15.02 -5.53
CA SER A 6 -34.65 -15.34 -4.56
C SER A 6 -33.50 -16.09 -5.23
N ILE A 7 -33.79 -16.88 -6.27
CA ILE A 7 -32.77 -17.56 -7.09
C ILE A 7 -31.96 -16.54 -7.91
N LEU A 8 -32.64 -15.56 -8.55
CA LEU A 8 -31.98 -14.50 -9.32
C LEU A 8 -31.16 -13.54 -8.43
N PHE A 9 -31.64 -13.24 -7.21
CA PHE A 9 -30.89 -12.46 -6.23
C PHE A 9 -29.64 -13.21 -5.73
N ALA A 10 -29.78 -14.50 -5.39
CA ALA A 10 -28.66 -15.33 -5.00
C ALA A 10 -27.67 -15.53 -6.15
N GLN A 11 -28.13 -15.68 -7.41
CA GLN A 11 -27.27 -15.74 -8.59
C GLN A 11 -26.56 -14.41 -8.87
N LYS A 12 -27.22 -13.25 -8.68
CA LYS A 12 -26.56 -11.94 -8.75
C LYS A 12 -25.49 -11.78 -7.66
N GLN A 13 -25.74 -12.22 -6.43
CA GLN A 13 -24.72 -12.21 -5.36
C GLN A 13 -23.57 -13.20 -5.64
N LYS A 14 -23.88 -14.36 -6.20
CA LYS A 14 -22.87 -15.36 -6.59
C LYS A 14 -22.04 -14.90 -7.79
N LEU A 15 -22.64 -14.21 -8.76
CA LEU A 15 -21.95 -13.57 -9.90
C LEU A 15 -21.09 -12.37 -9.45
N PHE A 16 -21.54 -11.59 -8.46
CA PHE A 16 -20.70 -10.55 -7.82
C PHE A 16 -19.51 -11.14 -7.03
N SER A 17 -19.61 -12.39 -6.56
CA SER A 17 -18.53 -13.06 -5.81
C SER A 17 -17.44 -13.69 -6.68
N ILE A 18 -17.61 -13.75 -8.01
CA ILE A 18 -16.72 -14.51 -8.93
C ILE A 18 -15.63 -13.66 -9.59
N SER A 19 -15.48 -12.37 -9.26
CA SER A 19 -14.25 -11.61 -9.56
C SER A 19 -13.65 -10.96 -8.32
N ARG A 20 -13.20 -11.79 -7.37
CA ARG A 20 -12.20 -11.39 -6.37
C ARG A 20 -10.89 -12.09 -6.69
N ARG A 21 -10.20 -11.65 -7.74
CA ARG A 21 -8.75 -11.80 -7.75
C ARG A 21 -8.19 -10.54 -7.09
N SER A 22 -8.21 -10.53 -5.76
CA SER A 22 -7.43 -9.58 -4.99
C SER A 22 -5.98 -9.74 -5.42
N PHE A 23 -5.33 -8.64 -5.80
CA PHE A 23 -3.89 -8.65 -6.00
C PHE A 23 -3.23 -9.12 -4.70
N GLN A 24 -2.57 -10.29 -4.75
CA GLN A 24 -1.82 -10.83 -3.63
C GLN A 24 -0.37 -10.38 -3.78
N THR A 25 0.14 -9.75 -2.73
CA THR A 25 1.53 -9.33 -2.64
C THR A 25 2.04 -9.64 -1.25
N ASP A 26 3.29 -10.09 -1.18
CA ASP A 26 3.99 -10.27 0.11
C ASP A 26 4.58 -8.93 0.61
N LEU A 27 4.39 -7.83 -0.14
CA LEU A 27 4.93 -6.51 0.20
C LEU A 27 4.09 -5.76 1.23
N LEU A 28 2.77 -5.97 1.23
CA LEU A 28 1.80 -5.23 2.03
C LEU A 28 0.90 -6.22 2.77
N PRO A 29 0.44 -5.89 4.00
CA PRO A 29 -0.57 -6.69 4.66
C PRO A 29 -1.87 -6.69 3.85
N GLU A 30 -2.69 -7.72 4.05
CA GLU A 30 -4.02 -7.79 3.45
C GLU A 30 -4.84 -6.52 3.77
N GLY A 31 -5.50 -5.98 2.75
CA GLY A 31 -6.28 -4.74 2.84
C GLY A 31 -5.45 -3.46 2.90
N ALA A 32 -4.12 -3.52 2.64
CA ALA A 32 -3.20 -2.39 2.59
C ALA A 32 -3.49 -1.32 3.66
N LYS A 33 -3.36 -1.77 4.91
CA LYS A 33 -3.55 -1.00 6.14
C LYS A 33 -2.69 0.28 6.17
N ALA A 34 -3.07 1.24 7.00
CA ALA A 34 -2.21 2.38 7.31
C ALA A 34 -1.04 1.93 8.20
N TYR A 35 0.14 2.56 8.05
CA TYR A 35 1.29 2.30 8.92
C TYR A 35 1.59 3.53 9.79
N ILE A 36 1.18 3.48 11.06
CA ILE A 36 1.31 4.59 12.01
C ILE A 36 2.00 4.09 13.27
N ASN A 37 3.00 4.84 13.75
CA ASN A 37 3.78 4.54 14.95
C ASN A 37 4.33 3.08 15.00
N GLY A 38 4.87 2.62 13.87
CA GLY A 38 5.46 1.29 13.77
C GLY A 38 4.47 0.13 13.67
N LYS A 39 3.18 0.40 13.43
CA LYS A 39 2.13 -0.62 13.39
C LYS A 39 1.23 -0.47 12.16
N TRP A 40 0.84 -1.60 11.61
CA TRP A 40 -0.24 -1.68 10.63
C TRP A 40 -1.59 -1.60 11.35
N MET A 41 -2.45 -0.68 10.93
CA MET A 41 -3.78 -0.48 11.52
C MET A 41 -4.82 -0.09 10.47
N ASP A 42 -6.09 -0.38 10.76
CA ASP A 42 -7.21 0.16 10.02
C ASP A 42 -7.37 1.66 10.33
N SER A 43 -8.09 2.40 9.47
CA SER A 43 -8.42 3.79 9.78
C SER A 43 -9.29 3.86 11.04
N ILE A 44 -9.12 4.91 11.83
CA ILE A 44 -9.95 5.13 13.03
C ILE A 44 -11.43 5.24 12.66
N GLY A 45 -11.73 5.88 11.54
CA GLY A 45 -13.10 5.95 11.00
C GLY A 45 -13.64 4.62 10.49
N GLY A 46 -12.81 3.57 10.38
CA GLY A 46 -13.20 2.23 9.95
C GLY A 46 -13.64 2.12 8.49
N THR A 47 -13.32 3.13 7.67
CA THR A 47 -13.70 3.16 6.25
C THR A 47 -12.53 2.80 5.34
N THR A 48 -12.85 2.24 4.18
CA THR A 48 -11.90 1.87 3.13
C THR A 48 -12.32 2.49 1.79
N PHE A 49 -11.40 2.51 0.82
CA PHE A 49 -11.74 2.81 -0.57
C PHE A 49 -11.06 1.86 -1.56
N GLU A 50 -11.69 1.65 -2.71
CA GLU A 50 -11.21 0.75 -3.75
C GLU A 50 -10.07 1.38 -4.55
N VAL A 51 -8.98 0.63 -4.73
CA VAL A 51 -7.95 0.89 -5.73
C VAL A 51 -8.24 0.04 -6.96
N LYS A 52 -8.34 0.67 -8.13
CA LYS A 52 -8.75 0.00 -9.38
C LYS A 52 -7.63 0.03 -10.40
N ASN A 53 -7.53 -1.04 -11.17
CA ASN A 53 -6.67 -1.06 -12.34
C ASN A 53 -7.22 -0.07 -13.38
N PRO A 54 -6.45 0.93 -13.82
CA PRO A 54 -6.96 1.97 -14.72
C PRO A 54 -7.26 1.44 -16.13
N TYR A 55 -6.68 0.33 -16.54
CA TYR A 55 -6.95 -0.34 -17.81
C TYR A 55 -8.20 -1.23 -17.75
N SER A 56 -8.25 -2.22 -16.84
CA SER A 56 -9.37 -3.17 -16.76
C SER A 56 -10.57 -2.68 -15.96
N LYS A 57 -10.40 -1.63 -15.13
CA LYS A 57 -11.37 -1.11 -14.16
C LYS A 57 -11.71 -2.07 -13.01
N GLU A 58 -11.06 -3.24 -12.96
CA GLU A 58 -11.22 -4.20 -11.87
C GLU A 58 -10.60 -3.67 -10.58
N VAL A 59 -11.18 -4.05 -9.44
CA VAL A 59 -10.67 -3.73 -8.11
C VAL A 59 -9.43 -4.58 -7.83
N ILE A 60 -8.33 -3.90 -7.49
CA ILE A 60 -7.06 -4.51 -7.10
C ILE A 60 -7.12 -4.91 -5.62
N THR A 61 -7.47 -3.94 -4.77
CA THR A 61 -7.65 -4.10 -3.32
C THR A 61 -8.50 -2.93 -2.79
N GLU A 62 -8.99 -3.06 -1.57
CA GLU A 62 -9.44 -1.94 -0.76
C GLU A 62 -8.30 -1.52 0.18
N ILE A 63 -8.19 -0.21 0.46
CA ILE A 63 -7.15 0.35 1.35
C ILE A 63 -7.78 1.24 2.42
N ALA A 64 -7.09 1.42 3.55
CA ALA A 64 -7.58 2.25 4.65
C ALA A 64 -7.81 3.71 4.21
N ASN A 65 -9.02 4.22 4.43
CA ASN A 65 -9.37 5.61 4.18
C ASN A 65 -9.12 6.44 5.45
N CYS A 66 -7.89 6.93 5.61
CA CYS A 66 -7.48 7.68 6.80
C CYS A 66 -8.12 9.07 6.84
N ASP A 67 -8.57 9.48 8.01
CA ASP A 67 -9.17 10.80 8.25
C ASP A 67 -8.26 11.73 9.08
N GLN A 68 -8.82 12.87 9.51
CA GLN A 68 -8.12 13.86 10.32
C GLN A 68 -7.58 13.27 11.64
N SER A 69 -8.30 12.33 12.24
CA SER A 69 -7.93 11.68 13.50
C SER A 69 -6.70 10.80 13.30
N ASP A 70 -6.66 10.00 12.23
CA ASP A 70 -5.50 9.19 11.87
C ASP A 70 -4.26 10.07 11.67
N ALA A 71 -4.43 11.18 10.94
CA ALA A 71 -3.36 12.15 10.70
C ALA A 71 -2.84 12.79 12.01
N GLN A 72 -3.72 13.12 12.95
CA GLN A 72 -3.32 13.66 14.26
C GLN A 72 -2.46 12.66 15.05
N ILE A 73 -2.83 11.38 15.08
CA ILE A 73 -2.04 10.34 15.74
C ILE A 73 -0.68 10.17 15.04
N ALA A 74 -0.65 10.17 13.71
CA ALA A 74 0.59 10.09 12.95
C ALA A 74 1.55 11.26 13.25
N VAL A 75 1.02 12.50 13.31
CA VAL A 75 1.81 13.69 13.66
C VAL A 75 2.33 13.61 15.09
N GLN A 76 1.50 13.19 16.04
CA GLN A 76 1.91 13.04 17.44
C GLN A 76 3.02 11.99 17.59
N ALA A 77 2.88 10.83 16.95
CA ALA A 77 3.91 9.79 16.94
C ALA A 77 5.22 10.25 16.30
N ALA A 78 5.14 10.99 15.18
CA ALA A 78 6.32 11.57 14.55
C ALA A 78 7.02 12.59 15.45
N ARG A 79 6.26 13.41 16.19
CA ARG A 79 6.79 14.38 17.16
C ARG A 79 7.50 13.69 18.32
N GLU A 80 6.95 12.60 18.83
CA GLU A 80 7.58 11.81 19.90
C GLU A 80 8.87 11.13 19.42
N ALA A 81 8.87 10.57 18.20
CA ALA A 81 10.05 9.97 17.60
C ALA A 81 11.14 10.99 17.23
N PHE A 82 10.77 12.26 17.02
CA PHE A 82 11.68 13.30 16.55
C PHE A 82 12.89 13.49 17.45
N TYR A 83 12.73 13.46 18.78
CA TYR A 83 13.86 13.71 19.68
C TYR A 83 14.93 12.63 19.51
N LYS A 84 14.53 11.36 19.60
CA LYS A 84 15.41 10.21 19.42
C LYS A 84 16.05 10.20 18.03
N TRP A 85 15.25 10.40 16.98
CA TRP A 85 15.76 10.42 15.61
C TRP A 85 16.71 11.59 15.34
N GLY A 86 16.35 12.80 15.75
CA GLY A 86 17.09 14.01 15.45
C GLY A 86 18.34 14.22 16.29
N PHE A 87 18.28 13.89 17.58
CA PHE A 87 19.34 14.20 18.54
C PHE A 87 20.12 12.97 19.01
N GLU A 88 19.48 11.81 19.14
CA GLU A 88 20.15 10.60 19.68
C GLU A 88 20.73 9.68 18.60
N THR A 89 20.22 9.72 17.36
CA THR A 89 20.84 8.96 16.25
C THR A 89 21.97 9.75 15.58
N THR A 90 23.05 9.06 15.25
CA THR A 90 24.18 9.60 14.50
C THR A 90 23.91 9.61 13.00
N GLY A 91 24.65 10.43 12.26
CA GLY A 91 24.60 10.42 10.79
C GLY A 91 24.93 9.04 10.18
N LYS A 92 25.83 8.28 10.83
CA LYS A 92 26.19 6.92 10.40
C LYS A 92 25.01 5.95 10.54
N GLU A 93 24.29 5.99 11.65
CA GLU A 93 23.13 5.12 11.89
C GLU A 93 21.99 5.44 10.92
N ARG A 94 21.70 6.73 10.70
CA ARG A 94 20.71 7.15 9.70
C ARG A 94 21.11 6.70 8.29
N GLY A 95 22.38 6.86 7.93
CA GLY A 95 22.92 6.38 6.66
C GLY A 95 22.77 4.86 6.49
N ALA A 96 23.00 4.08 7.55
CA ALA A 96 22.81 2.62 7.53
C ALA A 96 21.34 2.24 7.28
N ILE A 97 20.39 2.95 7.92
CA ILE A 97 18.95 2.75 7.70
C ILE A 97 18.54 3.06 6.26
N LEU A 98 18.97 4.21 5.73
CA LEU A 98 18.68 4.61 4.35
C LEU A 98 19.29 3.64 3.32
N ASN A 99 20.54 3.21 3.53
CA ASN A 99 21.18 2.21 2.68
C ASN A 99 20.41 0.88 2.70
N LYS A 100 19.95 0.45 3.88
CA LYS A 100 19.13 -0.76 3.99
C LYS A 100 17.80 -0.60 3.24
N TRP A 101 17.19 0.58 3.29
CA TRP A 101 15.98 0.87 2.53
C TRP A 101 16.22 0.81 1.01
N CYS A 102 17.29 1.43 0.50
CA CYS A 102 17.70 1.32 -0.91
C CYS A 102 17.90 -0.14 -1.32
N GLN A 103 18.62 -0.93 -0.52
CA GLN A 103 18.82 -2.36 -0.78
C GLN A 103 17.49 -3.12 -0.89
N ILE A 104 16.54 -2.84 0.01
CA ILE A 104 15.21 -3.48 -0.01
C ILE A 104 14.47 -3.09 -1.29
N LEU A 105 14.47 -1.81 -1.69
CA LEU A 105 13.82 -1.35 -2.92
C LEU A 105 14.40 -2.04 -4.16
N THR A 106 15.73 -2.12 -4.28
CA THR A 106 16.39 -2.82 -5.39
C THR A 106 16.07 -4.32 -5.38
N GLN A 107 16.11 -4.97 -4.22
CA GLN A 107 15.76 -6.39 -4.10
C GLN A 107 14.30 -6.68 -4.47
N LYS A 108 13.41 -5.70 -4.30
CA LYS A 108 11.97 -5.80 -4.55
C LYS A 108 11.53 -5.13 -5.85
N GLU A 109 12.46 -4.69 -6.70
CA GLU A 109 12.18 -3.89 -7.91
C GLU A 109 11.11 -4.51 -8.81
N ALA A 110 11.21 -5.83 -9.07
CA ALA A 110 10.24 -6.51 -9.92
C ALA A 110 8.81 -6.46 -9.33
N GLN A 111 8.67 -6.78 -8.05
CA GLN A 111 7.37 -6.82 -7.36
C GLN A 111 6.77 -5.41 -7.21
N LEU A 112 7.60 -4.42 -6.89
CA LEU A 112 7.18 -3.02 -6.79
C LEU A 112 6.80 -2.45 -8.16
N GLY A 113 7.54 -2.80 -9.21
CA GLY A 113 7.23 -2.39 -10.59
C GLY A 113 5.90 -2.96 -11.08
N GLU A 114 5.61 -4.22 -10.79
CA GLU A 114 4.31 -4.84 -11.10
C GLU A 114 3.17 -4.13 -10.36
N LEU A 115 3.33 -3.82 -9.07
CA LEU A 115 2.35 -3.07 -8.29
C LEU A 115 2.09 -1.67 -8.88
N LEU A 116 3.15 -0.91 -9.18
CA LEU A 116 3.04 0.42 -9.82
C LEU A 116 2.32 0.35 -11.18
N THR A 117 2.64 -0.66 -12.00
CA THR A 117 1.96 -0.86 -13.29
C THR A 117 0.48 -1.20 -13.09
N LEU A 118 0.15 -2.04 -12.11
CA LEU A 118 -1.25 -2.40 -11.84
C LEU A 118 -2.07 -1.21 -11.37
N GLU A 119 -1.54 -0.40 -10.44
CA GLU A 119 -2.29 0.71 -9.85
C GLU A 119 -2.35 1.95 -10.77
N GLN A 120 -1.28 2.24 -11.54
CA GLN A 120 -1.17 3.48 -12.34
C GLN A 120 -1.33 3.26 -13.85
N GLY A 121 -1.16 2.02 -14.33
CA GLY A 121 -1.27 1.67 -15.74
C GLY A 121 -0.04 1.98 -16.59
N LYS A 122 1.07 2.43 -15.98
CA LYS A 122 2.33 2.71 -16.69
C LYS A 122 3.02 1.43 -17.16
N ALA A 123 3.84 1.54 -18.21
CA ALA A 123 4.59 0.40 -18.71
C ALA A 123 5.56 -0.16 -17.65
N LEU A 124 5.73 -1.48 -17.60
CA LEU A 124 6.57 -2.13 -16.57
C LEU A 124 8.02 -1.63 -16.58
N GLY A 125 8.57 -1.31 -17.75
CA GLY A 125 9.91 -0.74 -17.85
C GLY A 125 10.02 0.64 -17.21
N GLU A 126 8.99 1.48 -17.37
CA GLU A 126 8.91 2.79 -16.73
C GLU A 126 8.77 2.66 -15.21
N ALA A 127 7.87 1.77 -14.75
CA ALA A 127 7.68 1.48 -13.33
C ALA A 127 8.99 1.02 -12.66
N LYS A 128 9.73 0.11 -13.29
CA LYS A 128 11.03 -0.35 -12.80
C LYS A 128 12.06 0.77 -12.75
N GLY A 129 12.10 1.62 -13.78
CA GLY A 129 12.96 2.81 -13.81
C GLY A 129 12.67 3.77 -12.65
N GLU A 130 11.39 3.95 -12.29
CA GLU A 130 10.99 4.75 -11.13
C GLU A 130 11.48 4.12 -9.82
N ILE A 131 11.34 2.81 -9.62
CA ILE A 131 11.87 2.14 -8.42
C ILE A 131 13.39 2.28 -8.33
N GLN A 132 14.10 2.14 -9.45
CA GLN A 132 15.55 2.33 -9.49
C GLN A 132 15.94 3.77 -9.17
N TYR A 133 15.20 4.75 -9.68
CA TYR A 133 15.39 6.16 -9.34
C TYR A 133 15.15 6.41 -7.84
N SER A 134 14.05 5.91 -7.26
CA SER A 134 13.77 6.01 -5.83
C SER A 134 14.80 5.29 -4.95
N ALA A 135 15.37 4.17 -5.43
CA ALA A 135 16.40 3.43 -4.73
C ALA A 135 17.80 4.05 -4.88
N SER A 136 17.97 5.05 -5.75
CA SER A 136 19.27 5.65 -6.00
C SER A 136 19.70 6.52 -4.81
N SER A 137 20.85 6.20 -4.21
CA SER A 137 21.46 7.00 -3.14
C SER A 137 22.17 8.26 -3.67
N SER A 138 21.88 8.69 -4.91
CA SER A 138 22.56 9.81 -5.56
C SER A 138 21.99 11.14 -5.10
N ILE A 139 22.33 11.53 -3.88
CA ILE A 139 22.73 12.92 -3.65
C ILE A 139 24.08 13.03 -4.37
N LYS A 140 24.06 13.58 -5.59
CA LYS A 140 25.29 14.08 -6.22
C LYS A 140 25.80 15.29 -5.44
#